data_AF-A0AAV6CEM0-F1
#
_entry.id   AF-A0AAV6CEM0-F1
#
_cell.length_a   1.000
_cell.length_b   1.000
_cell.length_c   1.000
_cell.angle_alpha   90.00
_cell.angle_beta   90.00
_cell.angle_gamma   90.00
#
_symmetry.space_group_name_H-M   'P 1'
#
loop_
_entity.id
_entity.type
_entity.pdbx_description
1 polymer ?
#
loop_
_entity_poly.entity_id
_entity_poly.type
_entity_poly.pdbx_seq_one_letter_code
_entity_poly.pdbx_strand_id
1 'polypeptide(L)'
;MLPKRFKTVLKVLFACAAVFGTLAILAFVYREELIRRVAIWQMESKLGMPARLDKLEMGAQRPVIRVENFALTNTSDFGSEVFIHVQELHFEIDPDALNKRELRLKEVRLNLAELNIVRDKQGRTNLMELFKKLEDEVSQGREKQSRTNEGDIKFGGIEKLTVSLGEVRYTDMADPRRNQTFRFGITNHVATNIKDEQELQAVLATLLIKASVRNYFYGPVNTNQPKLSPLDFLLRQ
;
A
#
# COMPACT_ATOMS: atom_id res chain seq x y z
N MET A 1 63.42 9.03 -4.13
CA MET A 1 62.67 9.34 -2.88
C MET A 1 61.49 10.23 -3.24
N LEU A 2 60.24 9.79 -3.05
CA LEU A 2 59.08 10.64 -3.31
C LEU A 2 59.03 11.83 -2.32
N PRO A 3 58.71 13.05 -2.79
CA PRO A 3 58.67 14.24 -1.95
C PRO A 3 57.65 14.08 -0.80
N LYS A 4 58.01 14.52 0.41
CA LYS A 4 57.19 14.39 1.63
C LYS A 4 55.73 14.86 1.45
N ARG A 5 55.52 15.90 0.64
CA ARG A 5 54.18 16.43 0.31
C ARG A 5 53.33 15.43 -0.47
N PHE A 6 53.91 14.69 -1.41
CA PHE A 6 53.20 13.68 -2.19
C PHE A 6 52.70 12.51 -1.32
N LYS A 7 53.52 12.04 -0.37
CA LYS A 7 53.10 10.99 0.59
C LYS A 7 51.96 11.44 1.49
N THR A 8 51.89 12.73 1.80
CA THR A 8 50.81 13.31 2.64
C THR A 8 49.52 13.40 1.86
N VAL A 9 49.57 13.89 0.61
CA VAL A 9 48.41 13.93 -0.30
C VAL A 9 47.85 12.53 -0.54
N LEU A 10 48.71 11.53 -0.78
CA LEU A 10 48.27 10.14 -0.98
C LEU A 10 47.58 9.56 0.26
N LYS A 11 48.09 9.84 1.47
CA LYS A 11 47.45 9.42 2.73
C LYS A 11 46.08 10.08 2.93
N VAL A 12 45.96 11.37 2.61
CA VAL A 12 44.68 12.11 2.70
C VAL A 12 43.69 11.55 1.67
N LEU A 13 44.10 11.31 0.43
CA LEU A 13 43.24 10.71 -0.59
C LEU A 13 42.76 9.31 -0.18
N PHE A 14 43.65 8.47 0.36
CA PHE A 14 43.28 7.15 0.86
C PHE A 14 42.32 7.23 2.06
N ALA A 15 42.55 8.15 3.00
CA ALA A 15 41.65 8.40 4.12
C ALA A 15 40.26 8.88 3.63
N CYS A 16 40.21 9.81 2.68
CA CYS A 16 38.95 10.25 2.07
C CYS A 16 38.22 9.11 1.36
N ALA A 17 38.94 8.29 0.59
CA ALA A 17 38.35 7.12 -0.07
C ALA A 17 37.81 6.10 0.93
N ALA A 18 38.51 5.86 2.04
CA ALA A 18 38.07 4.96 3.10
C ALA A 18 36.81 5.49 3.80
N VAL A 19 36.75 6.79 4.10
CA VAL A 19 35.55 7.44 4.66
C VAL A 19 34.38 7.33 3.69
N PHE A 20 34.59 7.64 2.41
CA PHE A 20 33.54 7.58 1.40
C PHE A 20 33.03 6.15 1.19
N GLY A 21 33.94 5.17 1.15
CA GLY A 21 33.59 3.75 1.09
C GLY A 21 32.77 3.30 2.30
N THR A 22 33.14 3.76 3.50
CA THR A 22 32.40 3.48 4.74
C THR A 22 30.99 4.07 4.68
N LEU A 23 30.85 5.33 4.23
CA LEU A 23 29.55 5.97 4.07
C LEU A 23 28.68 5.26 3.03
N ALA A 24 29.26 4.83 1.92
CA ALA A 24 28.55 4.07 0.88
C ALA A 24 28.04 2.72 1.42
N ILE A 25 28.84 2.00 2.21
CA ILE A 25 28.43 0.76 2.87
C ILE A 25 27.29 1.03 3.85
N LEU A 26 27.40 2.06 4.70
CA LEU A 26 26.34 2.44 5.62
C LEU A 26 25.05 2.80 4.88
N ALA A 27 25.13 3.61 3.81
CA ALA A 27 23.97 3.96 3.00
C ALA A 27 23.33 2.72 2.36
N PHE A 28 24.13 1.77 1.88
CA PHE A 28 23.63 0.52 1.30
C PHE A 28 22.94 -0.36 2.35
N VAL A 29 23.47 -0.43 3.57
CA VAL A 29 22.89 -1.19 4.69
C VAL A 29 21.58 -0.54 5.19
N TYR A 30 21.56 0.79 5.31
CA TYR A 30 20.40 1.54 5.81
C TYR A 30 19.40 1.97 4.73
N ARG A 31 19.59 1.56 3.47
CA ARG A 31 18.77 2.00 2.33
C ARG A 31 17.27 1.79 2.57
N GLU A 32 16.88 0.64 3.12
CA GLU A 32 15.47 0.26 3.32
C GLU A 32 14.80 1.16 4.36
N GLU A 33 15.51 1.47 5.45
CA GLU A 33 15.02 2.36 6.50
C GLU A 33 14.95 3.82 6.02
N LEU A 34 15.92 4.26 5.20
CA LEU A 34 15.87 5.59 4.59
C LEU A 34 14.69 5.73 3.62
N ILE A 35 14.50 4.75 2.73
CA ILE A 35 13.39 4.75 1.76
C ILE A 35 12.05 4.68 2.48
N ARG A 36 11.93 3.84 3.51
CA ARG A 36 10.74 3.77 4.37
C ARG A 36 10.37 5.12 4.97
N ARG A 37 11.34 5.84 5.55
CA ARG A 37 11.11 7.17 6.14
C ARG A 37 10.67 8.20 5.11
N VAL A 38 11.33 8.21 3.96
CA VAL A 38 10.97 9.10 2.84
C VAL A 38 9.56 8.76 2.33
N ALA A 39 9.22 7.48 2.21
CA ALA A 39 7.89 7.04 1.77
C ALA A 39 6.79 7.49 2.74
N ILE A 40 6.99 7.30 4.06
CA ILE A 40 6.05 7.79 5.09
C ILE A 40 5.89 9.31 4.98
N TRP A 41 7.01 10.05 4.99
CA TRP A 41 6.97 11.51 4.91
C TRP A 41 6.26 12.00 3.65
N GLN A 42 6.52 11.37 2.51
CA GLN A 42 5.88 11.72 1.24
C GLN A 42 4.37 11.43 1.30
N MET A 43 3.95 10.28 1.83
CA MET A 43 2.53 9.94 2.00
C MET A 43 1.83 10.94 2.93
N GLU A 44 2.43 11.26 4.08
CA GLU A 44 1.86 12.21 5.04
C GLU A 44 1.77 13.62 4.46
N SER A 45 2.81 14.07 3.74
CA SER A 45 2.85 15.40 3.13
C SER A 45 1.81 15.58 2.02
N LYS A 46 1.55 14.54 1.24
CA LYS A 46 0.63 14.58 0.09
C LYS A 46 -0.82 14.28 0.48
N LEU A 47 -1.02 13.30 1.35
CA LEU A 47 -2.37 12.87 1.73
C LEU A 47 -2.89 13.65 2.95
N GLY A 48 -2.01 14.29 3.71
CA GLY A 48 -2.36 14.97 4.97
C GLY A 48 -2.90 14.00 6.02
N MET A 49 -2.57 12.71 5.90
CA MET A 49 -3.05 11.62 6.74
C MET A 49 -1.85 10.93 7.39
N PRO A 50 -1.88 10.65 8.72
CA PRO A 50 -0.78 9.95 9.39
C PRO A 50 -0.59 8.56 8.81
N ALA A 51 0.64 8.23 8.43
CA ALA A 51 0.98 6.97 7.80
C ALA A 51 1.94 6.16 8.69
N ARG A 52 1.66 4.87 8.82
CA ARG A 52 2.54 3.90 9.46
C ARG A 52 2.93 2.86 8.44
N LEU A 53 4.20 2.49 8.46
CA LEU A 53 4.73 1.41 7.65
C LEU A 53 5.76 0.70 8.51
N ASP A 54 5.59 -0.59 8.80
CA ASP A 54 6.53 -1.29 9.67
C ASP A 54 7.78 -1.72 8.91
N LYS A 55 7.61 -2.27 7.71
CA LYS A 55 8.71 -2.79 6.91
C LYS A 55 8.57 -2.45 5.43
N LEU A 56 9.68 -2.05 4.82
CA LEU A 56 9.80 -1.87 3.38
C LEU A 56 11.07 -2.59 2.93
N GLU A 57 10.92 -3.62 2.11
CA GLU A 57 12.04 -4.36 1.52
C GLU A 57 12.08 -4.07 0.03
N MET A 58 13.29 -3.80 -0.46
CA MET A 58 13.55 -3.69 -1.89
C MET A 58 14.64 -4.70 -2.25
N GLY A 59 14.32 -5.61 -3.17
CA GLY A 59 15.26 -6.61 -3.63
C GLY A 59 16.45 -5.97 -4.33
N ALA A 60 17.67 -6.28 -3.87
CA ALA A 60 18.89 -5.74 -4.47
C ALA A 60 19.21 -6.38 -5.84
N GLN A 61 18.82 -7.65 -6.04
CA GLN A 61 19.11 -8.41 -7.26
C GLN A 61 17.88 -8.63 -8.14
N ARG A 62 16.68 -8.57 -7.57
CA ARG A 62 15.41 -8.72 -8.27
C ARG A 62 14.56 -7.49 -7.99
N PRO A 63 13.84 -6.93 -8.97
CA PRO A 63 12.97 -5.78 -8.76
C PRO A 63 11.71 -6.22 -8.01
N VAL A 64 11.90 -6.48 -6.72
CA VAL A 64 10.87 -6.87 -5.75
C VAL A 64 10.69 -5.72 -4.78
N ILE A 65 9.45 -5.36 -4.53
CA ILE A 65 9.06 -4.40 -3.49
C ILE A 65 8.10 -5.11 -2.56
N ARG A 66 8.42 -5.15 -1.28
CA ARG A 66 7.55 -5.70 -0.24
C ARG A 66 7.33 -4.67 0.85
N VAL A 67 6.07 -4.49 1.21
CA VAL A 67 5.59 -3.55 2.20
C VAL A 67 4.80 -4.37 3.21
N GLU A 68 5.14 -4.26 4.49
CA GLU A 68 4.46 -4.97 5.57
C GLU A 68 3.84 -4.00 6.57
N ASN A 69 2.63 -4.33 7.02
CA ASN A 69 1.82 -3.58 7.98
C ASN A 69 1.80 -2.08 7.66
N PHE A 70 1.36 -1.76 6.45
CA PHE A 70 1.07 -0.39 6.07
C PHE A 70 -0.30 0.00 6.64
N ALA A 71 -0.37 1.11 7.36
CA ALA A 71 -1.63 1.66 7.86
C ALA A 71 -1.70 3.16 7.60
N LEU A 72 -2.85 3.63 7.14
CA LEU A 72 -3.17 5.05 7.01
C LEU A 72 -4.26 5.38 8.01
N THR A 73 -4.08 6.44 8.79
CA THR A 73 -5.05 6.89 9.79
C THR A 73 -5.90 8.01 9.22
N ASN A 74 -7.17 8.07 9.62
CA ASN A 74 -8.07 9.16 9.22
C ASN A 74 -7.56 10.54 9.70
N THR A 75 -7.96 11.57 8.98
CA THR A 75 -7.85 12.95 9.45
C THR A 75 -8.86 13.20 10.57
N SER A 76 -8.65 14.25 11.37
CA SER A 76 -9.51 14.60 12.50
C SER A 76 -11.00 14.70 12.15
N ASP A 77 -11.31 15.06 10.90
CA ASP A 77 -12.68 15.24 10.40
C ASP A 77 -13.47 13.92 10.32
N PHE A 78 -12.77 12.79 10.27
CA PHE A 78 -13.34 11.44 10.19
C PHE A 78 -12.99 10.57 11.41
N GLY A 79 -12.52 11.20 12.48
CA GLY A 79 -12.09 10.50 13.70
C GLY A 79 -10.65 9.98 13.64
N SER A 80 -10.16 9.46 14.77
CA SER A 80 -8.77 8.99 14.93
C SER A 80 -8.58 7.50 14.62
N GLU A 81 -9.55 6.86 13.98
CA GLU A 81 -9.46 5.45 13.64
C GLU A 81 -8.59 5.22 12.39
N VAL A 82 -8.03 4.01 12.28
CA VAL A 82 -7.32 3.57 11.08
C VAL A 82 -8.29 3.58 9.91
N PHE A 83 -7.90 4.21 8.80
CA PHE A 83 -8.66 4.23 7.56
C PHE A 83 -8.41 2.95 6.76
N ILE A 84 -7.16 2.63 6.47
CA ILE A 84 -6.80 1.45 5.71
C ILE A 84 -5.61 0.77 6.35
N HIS A 85 -5.68 -0.56 6.49
CA HIS A 85 -4.60 -1.39 7.00
C HIS A 85 -4.33 -2.53 6.03
N VAL A 86 -3.12 -2.55 5.48
CA VAL A 86 -2.61 -3.55 4.54
C VAL A 86 -1.49 -4.32 5.24
N GLN A 87 -1.72 -5.60 5.50
CA GLN A 87 -0.75 -6.50 6.14
C GLN A 87 0.44 -6.77 5.24
N GLU A 88 0.18 -7.03 3.96
CA GLU A 88 1.22 -7.30 2.97
C GLU A 88 0.83 -6.65 1.64
N LEU A 89 1.78 -5.94 1.06
CA LEU A 89 1.75 -5.56 -0.35
C LEU A 89 3.08 -5.96 -0.97
N HIS A 90 3.03 -6.84 -1.95
CA HIS A 90 4.20 -7.40 -2.62
C HIS A 90 4.05 -7.24 -4.13
N PHE A 91 5.11 -6.76 -4.77
CA PHE A 91 5.23 -6.67 -6.21
C PHE A 91 6.57 -7.25 -6.64
N GLU A 92 6.55 -8.19 -7.57
CA GLU A 92 7.72 -8.67 -8.30
C GLU A 92 7.57 -8.28 -9.76
N ILE A 93 8.50 -7.47 -10.27
CA ILE A 93 8.49 -6.97 -11.65
C ILE A 93 9.37 -7.89 -12.52
N ASP A 94 9.04 -8.01 -13.80
CA ASP A 94 9.92 -8.65 -14.78
C ASP A 94 10.96 -7.66 -15.31
N PRO A 95 12.26 -7.79 -14.96
CA PRO A 95 13.28 -6.85 -15.42
C PRO A 95 13.46 -6.86 -16.94
N ASP A 96 13.25 -8.00 -17.59
CA ASP A 96 13.38 -8.12 -19.05
C ASP A 96 12.26 -7.38 -19.79
N ALA A 97 11.06 -7.32 -19.20
CA ALA A 97 9.93 -6.56 -19.72
C ALA A 97 10.13 -5.04 -19.52
N LEU A 98 10.68 -4.62 -18.38
CA LEU A 98 10.99 -3.21 -18.12
C LEU A 98 11.96 -2.63 -19.17
N ASN A 99 12.96 -3.41 -19.59
CA ASN A 99 13.88 -3.03 -20.67
C ASN A 99 13.16 -2.81 -22.02
N LYS A 100 12.01 -3.46 -22.23
CA LYS A 100 11.14 -3.31 -23.40
C LYS A 100 10.07 -2.23 -23.21
N ARG A 101 10.12 -1.45 -22.12
CA ARG A 101 9.09 -0.48 -21.71
C ARG A 101 7.72 -1.12 -21.45
N GLU A 102 7.73 -2.37 -20.98
CA GLU A 102 6.54 -3.10 -20.56
C GLU A 102 6.58 -3.31 -19.04
N LEU A 103 5.53 -2.87 -18.34
CA LEU A 103 5.32 -3.16 -16.94
C LEU A 103 4.63 -4.53 -16.82
N ARG A 104 5.43 -5.60 -16.77
CA ARG A 104 4.95 -6.96 -16.50
C ARG A 104 5.26 -7.34 -15.05
N LEU A 105 4.23 -7.78 -14.31
CA LEU A 105 4.35 -8.19 -12.92
C LEU A 105 4.34 -9.72 -12.84
N LYS A 106 5.38 -10.32 -12.28
CA LYS A 106 5.45 -11.78 -12.04
C LYS A 106 4.53 -12.17 -10.89
N GLU A 107 4.60 -11.42 -9.80
CA GLU A 107 3.75 -11.68 -8.64
C GLU A 107 3.25 -10.37 -8.03
N VAL A 108 1.96 -10.33 -7.75
CA VAL A 108 1.33 -9.31 -6.94
C VAL A 108 0.64 -10.00 -5.78
N ARG A 109 0.98 -9.63 -4.54
CA ARG A 109 0.21 -10.04 -3.36
C ARG A 109 -0.34 -8.83 -2.64
N LEU A 110 -1.65 -8.82 -2.43
CA LEU A 110 -2.36 -7.81 -1.66
C LEU A 110 -3.07 -8.50 -0.51
N ASN A 111 -2.73 -8.14 0.72
CA ASN A 111 -3.43 -8.57 1.92
C ASN A 111 -4.00 -7.36 2.66
N LEU A 112 -5.24 -7.01 2.34
CA LEU A 112 -5.98 -5.95 3.01
C LEU A 112 -6.61 -6.52 4.28
N ALA A 113 -6.20 -6.02 5.45
CA ALA A 113 -6.76 -6.44 6.73
C ALA A 113 -8.08 -5.74 7.03
N GLU A 114 -8.07 -4.41 6.94
CA GLU A 114 -9.18 -3.56 7.35
C GLU A 114 -9.26 -2.33 6.44
N LEU A 115 -10.48 -1.95 6.09
CA LEU A 115 -10.79 -0.66 5.47
C LEU A 115 -11.99 -0.04 6.19
N ASN A 116 -11.83 1.13 6.77
CA ASN A 116 -12.84 1.83 7.55
C ASN A 116 -13.34 3.06 6.78
N ILE A 117 -14.54 2.96 6.22
CA ILE A 117 -15.19 4.06 5.51
C ILE A 117 -16.04 4.83 6.51
N VAL A 118 -15.62 6.06 6.80
CA VAL A 118 -16.34 6.96 7.72
C VAL A 118 -17.09 8.00 6.92
N ARG A 119 -18.38 8.15 7.20
CA ARG A 119 -19.23 9.22 6.70
C ARG A 119 -19.43 10.28 7.77
N ASP A 120 -19.08 11.52 7.45
CA ASP A 120 -19.26 12.66 8.33
C ASP A 120 -20.72 13.14 8.38
N LYS A 121 -21.00 14.11 9.26
CA LYS A 121 -22.33 14.71 9.41
C LYS A 121 -22.80 15.50 8.17
N GLN A 122 -21.88 15.86 7.29
CA GLN A 122 -22.14 16.56 6.03
C GLN A 122 -22.40 15.58 4.87
N GLY A 123 -22.33 14.27 5.16
CA GLY A 123 -22.55 13.20 4.21
C GLY A 123 -21.33 12.85 3.35
N ARG A 124 -20.17 13.47 3.58
CA ARG A 124 -18.90 13.20 2.89
C ARG A 124 -18.23 11.98 3.50
N THR A 125 -17.41 11.27 2.73
CA THR A 125 -16.62 10.14 3.24
C THR A 125 -15.13 10.39 3.15
N ASN A 126 -14.38 9.79 4.07
CA ASN A 126 -12.91 9.78 4.04
C ASN A 126 -12.36 9.19 2.73
N LEU A 127 -13.04 8.20 2.16
CA LEU A 127 -12.69 7.59 0.88
C LEU A 127 -12.78 8.58 -0.29
N MET A 128 -13.85 9.39 -0.34
CA MET A 128 -14.00 10.44 -1.36
C MET A 128 -12.89 11.49 -1.27
N GLU A 129 -12.52 11.89 -0.05
CA GLU A 129 -11.43 12.86 0.16
C GLU A 129 -10.07 12.28 -0.28
N LEU A 130 -9.80 11.00 0.02
CA LEU A 130 -8.59 10.34 -0.46
C LEU A 130 -8.53 10.32 -1.99
N PHE A 131 -9.61 9.90 -2.66
CA PHE A 131 -9.63 9.84 -4.13
C PHE A 131 -9.38 11.21 -4.75
N LYS A 132 -9.98 12.27 -4.21
CA LYS A 132 -9.73 13.64 -4.66
C LYS A 132 -8.25 14.03 -4.54
N LYS A 133 -7.62 13.77 -3.38
CA LYS A 133 -6.19 14.06 -3.18
C LYS A 133 -5.30 13.27 -4.13
N LEU A 134 -5.62 12.00 -4.38
CA LEU A 134 -4.89 11.17 -5.34
C LEU A 134 -5.04 11.67 -6.78
N GLU A 135 -6.24 12.09 -7.18
CA GLU A 135 -6.51 12.66 -8.50
C GLU A 135 -5.75 13.97 -8.71
N ASP A 136 -5.74 14.85 -7.71
CA ASP A 136 -4.97 16.10 -7.73
C ASP A 136 -3.46 15.84 -7.90
N GLU A 137 -2.92 14.87 -7.16
CA GLU A 137 -1.50 14.46 -7.24
C GLU A 137 -1.14 13.85 -8.60
N VAL A 138 -1.98 12.97 -9.14
CA VAL A 138 -1.76 12.34 -10.45
C VAL A 138 -1.82 13.38 -11.57
N SER A 139 -2.77 14.32 -11.49
CA SER A 139 -2.94 15.38 -12.49
C SER A 139 -1.72 16.32 -12.52
N GLN A 140 -1.23 16.75 -11.35
CA GLN A 140 -0.02 17.56 -11.26
C GLN A 140 1.25 16.81 -11.73
N GLY A 141 1.31 15.49 -11.52
CA GLY A 141 2.39 14.64 -12.03
C GLY A 141 2.39 14.54 -13.56
N ARG A 142 1.22 14.36 -14.17
CA ARG A 142 1.04 14.28 -15.62
C ARG A 142 1.39 15.58 -16.33
N GLU A 143 1.05 16.74 -15.77
CA GLU A 143 1.46 18.04 -16.32
C GLU A 143 2.99 18.24 -16.32
N LYS A 144 3.68 17.70 -15.31
CA LYS A 144 5.15 17.74 -15.24
C LYS A 144 5.79 16.74 -16.21
N GLN A 145 5.23 15.53 -16.32
CA GLN A 145 5.71 14.51 -17.26
C GLN A 145 5.44 14.86 -18.72
N SER A 146 4.34 15.55 -19.05
CA SER A 146 4.08 15.99 -20.43
C SER A 146 5.13 16.99 -20.96
N ARG A 147 6.00 17.55 -20.09
CA ARG A 147 7.12 18.41 -20.47
C ARG A 147 8.42 17.63 -20.71
N THR A 148 8.47 16.35 -20.36
CA THR A 148 9.62 15.46 -20.54
C THR A 148 9.18 14.28 -21.42
N ASN A 149 9.74 14.14 -22.63
CA ASN A 149 9.46 13.03 -23.57
C ASN A 149 9.94 11.67 -23.04
N GLU A 150 9.51 11.24 -21.86
CA GLU A 150 9.72 9.90 -21.35
C GLU A 150 8.65 8.98 -21.94
N GLY A 151 9.08 8.00 -22.72
CA GLY A 151 8.22 7.14 -23.52
C GLY A 151 7.22 6.35 -22.68
N ASP A 152 6.01 6.20 -23.23
CA ASP A 152 4.86 5.56 -22.59
C ASP A 152 5.18 4.11 -22.17
N ILE A 153 5.06 3.81 -20.88
CA ILE A 153 5.23 2.44 -20.35
C ILE A 153 3.91 1.70 -20.58
N LYS A 154 3.97 0.57 -21.30
CA LYS A 154 2.77 -0.25 -21.55
C LYS A 154 2.56 -1.27 -20.45
N PHE A 155 1.32 -1.50 -20.05
CA PHE A 155 0.99 -2.60 -19.15
C PHE A 155 1.22 -3.94 -19.87
N GLY A 156 2.08 -4.79 -19.31
CA GLY A 156 2.47 -6.09 -19.86
C GLY A 156 1.82 -7.29 -19.18
N GLY A 157 0.87 -7.06 -18.28
CA GLY A 157 0.12 -8.10 -17.57
C GLY A 157 0.68 -8.49 -16.19
N ILE A 158 -0.03 -9.40 -15.53
CA ILE A 158 0.27 -9.96 -14.20
C ILE A 158 0.22 -11.49 -14.29
N GLU A 159 1.34 -12.17 -14.03
CA GLU A 159 1.40 -13.63 -14.10
C GLU A 159 0.67 -14.30 -12.93
N LYS A 160 0.82 -13.76 -11.72
CA LYS A 160 0.14 -14.25 -10.52
C LYS A 160 -0.32 -13.10 -9.63
N LEU A 161 -1.62 -13.00 -9.41
CA LEU A 161 -2.25 -12.08 -8.47
C LEU A 161 -2.84 -12.88 -7.31
N THR A 162 -2.35 -12.63 -6.10
CA THR A 162 -2.89 -13.20 -4.85
C THR A 162 -3.56 -12.10 -4.04
N VAL A 163 -4.83 -12.26 -3.72
CA VAL A 163 -5.61 -11.26 -2.97
C VAL A 163 -6.24 -11.88 -1.74
N SER A 164 -6.02 -11.23 -0.60
CA SER A 164 -6.69 -11.47 0.67
C SER A 164 -7.41 -10.18 1.09
N LEU A 165 -8.70 -10.28 1.42
CA LEU A 165 -9.53 -9.18 1.89
C LEU A 165 -10.16 -9.59 3.23
N GLY A 166 -9.84 -8.84 4.28
CA GLY A 166 -10.33 -9.03 5.65
C GLY A 166 -11.72 -8.43 5.85
N GLU A 167 -11.80 -7.25 6.45
CA GLU A 167 -13.08 -6.58 6.73
C GLU A 167 -13.15 -5.13 6.25
N VAL A 168 -14.37 -4.68 5.97
CA VAL A 168 -14.70 -3.28 5.73
C VAL A 168 -15.65 -2.82 6.81
N ARG A 169 -15.30 -1.76 7.51
CA ARG A 169 -16.19 -1.08 8.45
C ARG A 169 -16.78 0.14 7.78
N TYR A 170 -18.08 0.32 7.93
CA TYR A 170 -18.77 1.55 7.57
C TYR A 170 -19.28 2.21 8.83
N THR A 171 -18.90 3.46 9.05
CA THR A 171 -19.25 4.25 10.23
C THR A 171 -19.96 5.52 9.78
N ASP A 172 -21.22 5.72 10.17
CA ASP A 172 -21.97 6.95 9.91
C ASP A 172 -22.03 7.79 11.19
N MET A 173 -21.34 8.93 11.18
CA MET A 173 -21.28 9.85 12.32
C MET A 173 -22.60 10.60 12.55
N ALA A 174 -23.49 10.64 11.56
CA ALA A 174 -24.80 11.26 11.69
C ALA A 174 -25.82 10.29 12.30
N ASP A 175 -25.73 9.01 11.98
CA ASP A 175 -26.64 7.97 12.46
C ASP A 175 -25.90 6.67 12.78
N PRO A 176 -25.50 6.45 14.05
CA PRO A 176 -24.78 5.25 14.47
C PRO A 176 -25.51 3.95 14.14
N ARG A 177 -26.85 3.96 13.99
CA ARG A 177 -27.64 2.76 13.64
C ARG A 177 -27.31 2.23 12.25
N ARG A 178 -26.65 3.03 11.41
CA ARG A 178 -26.20 2.66 10.06
C ARG A 178 -24.79 2.09 10.04
N ASN A 179 -24.12 1.98 11.19
CA ASN A 179 -22.81 1.37 11.28
C ASN A 179 -22.89 -0.12 10.90
N GLN A 180 -22.03 -0.55 9.98
CA GLN A 180 -22.05 -1.91 9.45
C GLN A 180 -20.61 -2.41 9.32
N THR A 181 -20.39 -3.67 9.67
CA THR A 181 -19.12 -4.35 9.39
C THR A 181 -19.36 -5.46 8.38
N PHE A 182 -18.68 -5.38 7.25
CA PHE A 182 -18.68 -6.36 6.19
C PHE A 182 -17.40 -7.18 6.28
N ARG A 183 -17.53 -8.44 6.68
CA ARG A 183 -16.39 -9.35 6.66
C ARG A 183 -16.35 -10.02 5.32
N PHE A 184 -15.36 -9.63 4.53
CA PHE A 184 -15.01 -10.41 3.37
C PHE A 184 -14.44 -11.74 3.87
N GLY A 185 -13.20 -11.86 4.30
CA GLY A 185 -12.61 -13.18 4.51
C GLY A 185 -12.39 -13.91 3.18
N ILE A 186 -12.13 -13.15 2.11
CA ILE A 186 -11.42 -13.70 0.96
C ILE A 186 -9.98 -13.92 1.43
N THR A 187 -9.51 -15.15 1.37
CA THR A 187 -8.16 -15.51 1.79
C THR A 187 -7.45 -16.18 0.62
N ASN A 188 -6.29 -15.64 0.23
CA ASN A 188 -5.42 -16.20 -0.80
C ASN A 188 -6.14 -16.53 -2.12
N HIS A 189 -7.01 -15.64 -2.60
CA HIS A 189 -7.59 -15.81 -3.91
C HIS A 189 -6.52 -15.60 -4.97
N VAL A 190 -6.28 -16.62 -5.81
CA VAL A 190 -5.26 -16.58 -6.85
C VAL A 190 -5.94 -16.43 -8.21
N ALA A 191 -5.51 -15.40 -8.94
CA ALA A 191 -5.75 -15.25 -10.37
C ALA A 191 -4.39 -15.30 -11.09
N THR A 192 -4.37 -15.89 -12.28
CA THR A 192 -3.13 -16.12 -13.03
C THR A 192 -3.26 -15.64 -14.46
N ASN A 193 -2.13 -15.22 -15.05
CA ASN A 193 -2.00 -14.88 -16.46
C ASN A 193 -2.97 -13.79 -16.92
N ILE A 194 -3.08 -12.72 -16.14
CA ILE A 194 -3.86 -11.52 -16.46
C ILE A 194 -3.10 -10.74 -17.53
N LYS A 195 -3.61 -10.66 -18.75
CA LYS A 195 -2.87 -10.12 -19.91
C LYS A 195 -2.99 -8.62 -20.06
N ASP A 196 -4.16 -8.08 -19.72
CA ASP A 196 -4.50 -6.68 -19.94
C ASP A 196 -5.35 -6.13 -18.80
N GLU A 197 -5.65 -4.84 -18.90
CA GLU A 197 -6.43 -4.12 -17.91
C GLU A 197 -7.88 -4.62 -17.81
N GLN A 198 -8.46 -5.09 -18.93
CA GLN A 198 -9.84 -5.56 -18.96
C GLN A 198 -9.98 -6.88 -18.18
N GLU A 199 -9.02 -7.78 -18.36
CA GLU A 199 -8.95 -9.02 -17.60
C GLU A 199 -8.71 -8.76 -16.10
N LEU A 200 -7.86 -7.78 -15.77
CA LEU A 200 -7.66 -7.34 -14.39
C LEU A 200 -8.98 -6.84 -13.77
N GLN A 201 -9.69 -5.96 -14.49
CA GLN A 201 -10.99 -5.45 -14.06
C GLN A 201 -12.03 -6.59 -13.89
N ALA A 202 -12.04 -7.58 -14.78
CA ALA A 202 -12.93 -8.73 -14.68
C ALA A 202 -12.63 -9.60 -13.43
N VAL A 203 -11.34 -9.82 -13.12
CA VAL A 203 -10.92 -10.51 -11.89
C VAL A 203 -11.36 -9.74 -10.65
N LEU A 204 -11.13 -8.42 -10.62
CA LEU A 204 -11.54 -7.55 -9.51
C LEU A 204 -13.07 -7.52 -9.34
N ALA A 205 -13.83 -7.43 -10.43
CA ALA A 205 -15.28 -7.49 -10.42
C ALA A 205 -15.77 -8.84 -9.86
N THR A 206 -15.15 -9.95 -10.25
CA THR A 206 -15.47 -11.29 -9.73
C THR A 206 -15.21 -11.38 -8.23
N LEU A 207 -14.11 -10.80 -7.74
CA LEU A 207 -13.81 -10.72 -6.31
C LEU A 207 -14.87 -9.92 -5.55
N LEU A 208 -15.29 -8.76 -6.08
CA LEU A 208 -16.34 -7.92 -5.49
C LEU A 208 -17.70 -8.62 -5.46
N ILE A 209 -18.05 -9.38 -6.50
CA ILE A 209 -19.28 -10.18 -6.54
C ILE A 209 -19.21 -11.29 -5.48
N LYS A 210 -18.10 -12.05 -5.40
CA LYS A 210 -17.90 -13.10 -4.38
C LYS A 210 -18.00 -12.52 -2.96
N ALA A 211 -17.40 -11.36 -2.75
CA ALA A 211 -17.50 -10.61 -1.51
C ALA A 211 -18.95 -10.24 -1.16
N SER A 212 -19.69 -9.69 -2.13
CA SER A 212 -21.08 -9.28 -1.98
C SER A 212 -22.03 -10.45 -1.69
N VAL A 213 -21.92 -11.55 -2.45
CA VAL A 213 -22.75 -12.74 -2.28
C VAL A 213 -22.58 -13.34 -0.89
N ARG A 214 -21.34 -13.45 -0.42
CA ARG A 214 -21.08 -13.92 0.95
C ARG A 214 -21.70 -12.98 1.99
N ASN A 215 -21.52 -11.66 1.87
CA ASN A 215 -22.14 -10.71 2.79
C ASN A 215 -23.68 -10.79 2.78
N TYR A 216 -24.30 -11.08 1.64
CA TYR A 216 -25.74 -11.31 1.54
C TYR A 216 -26.19 -12.55 2.33
N PHE A 217 -25.44 -13.65 2.24
CA PHE A 217 -25.78 -14.90 2.95
C PHE A 217 -25.46 -14.87 4.45
N TYR A 218 -24.40 -14.18 4.87
CA TYR A 218 -23.98 -14.13 6.28
C TYR A 218 -24.46 -12.87 7.02
N GLY A 219 -25.02 -11.89 6.30
CA GLY A 219 -25.50 -10.61 6.84
C GLY A 219 -24.37 -9.68 7.32
N PRO A 220 -24.54 -8.35 7.23
CA PRO A 220 -23.64 -7.43 7.90
C PRO A 220 -23.78 -7.59 9.42
N VAL A 221 -22.65 -7.67 10.14
CA VAL A 221 -22.68 -7.67 11.61
C VAL A 221 -22.92 -6.23 12.06
N ASN A 222 -24.02 -6.01 12.77
CA ASN A 222 -24.34 -4.68 13.32
C ASN A 222 -23.45 -4.43 14.54
N THR A 223 -22.54 -3.46 14.43
CA THR A 223 -21.50 -3.20 15.43
C THR A 223 -22.07 -2.68 16.77
N ASN A 224 -23.35 -2.27 16.80
CA ASN A 224 -24.05 -1.79 17.99
C ASN A 224 -24.81 -2.88 18.76
N GLN A 225 -24.79 -4.15 18.30
CA GLN A 225 -25.34 -5.23 19.11
C GLN A 225 -24.28 -5.68 20.13
N PRO A 226 -24.61 -5.75 21.43
CA PRO A 226 -23.70 -6.31 22.41
C PRO A 226 -23.33 -7.73 21.96
N LYS A 227 -22.03 -8.08 22.05
CA LYS A 227 -21.58 -9.48 21.93
C LYS A 227 -22.33 -10.26 23.00
N LEU A 228 -23.43 -10.90 22.65
CA LEU A 228 -24.08 -11.86 23.52
C LEU A 228 -23.06 -12.97 23.77
N SER A 229 -22.66 -13.12 25.03
CA SER A 229 -21.83 -14.24 25.44
C SER A 229 -22.61 -15.52 25.14
N PRO A 230 -21.97 -16.60 24.66
CA PRO A 230 -22.64 -17.91 24.55
C PRO A 230 -23.29 -18.34 25.88
N LEU A 231 -22.80 -17.82 27.02
CA LEU A 231 -23.36 -18.06 28.36
C LEU A 231 -24.71 -17.36 28.58
N ASP A 232 -24.97 -16.21 27.95
CA ASP A 232 -26.24 -15.49 28.10
C ASP A 232 -27.41 -16.21 27.42
N PHE A 233 -27.12 -17.07 26.44
CA PHE A 233 -28.10 -17.93 25.77
C PHE A 233 -28.48 -19.13 26.63
N LEU A 234 -27.56 -19.62 27.47
CA LEU A 234 -27.79 -20.76 28.37
C LEU A 234 -28.54 -20.39 29.65
N LEU A 235 -28.55 -19.11 30.04
CA LEU A 235 -29.20 -18.62 31.26
C LEU A 235 -30.65 -18.14 31.03
N ARG A 236 -31.21 -18.33 29.83
CA ARG A 236 -32.58 -17.93 29.45
C ARG A 236 -33.53 -19.11 29.15
N GLN A 237 -33.11 -20.35 29.39
CA GLN A 237 -34.02 -21.51 29.46
C GLN A 237 -34.25 -21.88 30.92
#